data_AF-A0A2M7L1L5-F1
#
_entry.id   AF-A0A2M7L1L5-F1
#
_cell.length_a   1.000
_cell.length_b   1.000
_cell.length_c   1.000
_cell.angle_alpha   90.00
_cell.angle_beta   90.00
_cell.angle_gamma   90.00
#
_symmetry.space_group_name_H-M   'P 1'
#
loop_
_entity.id
_entity.type
_entity.pdbx_description
1 polymer ?
#
loop_
_entity_poly.entity_id
_entity_poly.type
_entity_poly.pdbx_seq_one_letter_code
_entity_poly.pdbx_strand_id
1 'polypeptide(L)' 'MDAFAESTVEQAALSWLDLGSIVAHGPSLAPGDLFAERESFEQVIQARRFRDAVLPKLMSGETRLKQAEQISPTNAGATS' A
#
# COMPACT_ATOMS: atom_id res chain seq x y z
N MET A 1 -7.23 -31.75 12.78
CA MET A 1 -6.02 -30.92 12.72
C MET A 1 -6.09 -30.20 11.40
N ASP A 2 -6.44 -28.91 11.42
CA ASP A 2 -6.26 -28.12 10.21
C ASP A 2 -4.77 -28.05 9.93
N ALA A 3 -4.39 -28.48 8.73
CA ALA A 3 -3.02 -28.35 8.28
C ALA A 3 -2.70 -26.86 8.20
N PHE A 4 -1.56 -26.46 8.76
CA PHE A 4 -1.07 -25.10 8.59
C PHE A 4 -0.89 -24.82 7.10
N ALA A 5 -1.67 -23.87 6.57
CA ALA A 5 -1.77 -23.58 5.14
C ALA A 5 -1.60 -22.07 4.88
N GLU A 6 -1.48 -21.71 3.60
CA GLU A 6 -1.37 -20.31 3.17
C GLU A 6 -2.54 -19.46 3.69
N SER A 7 -3.75 -20.02 3.70
CA SER A 7 -4.94 -19.36 4.26
C SER A 7 -4.79 -19.02 5.74
N THR A 8 -4.07 -19.82 6.53
CA THR A 8 -3.82 -19.54 7.95
C THR A 8 -2.97 -18.28 8.14
N VAL A 9 -1.93 -18.12 7.32
CA VAL A 9 -1.05 -16.95 7.36
C VAL A 9 -1.77 -15.71 6.82
N GLU A 10 -2.53 -15.85 5.74
CA GLU A 10 -3.32 -14.78 5.15
C GLU A 10 -4.32 -14.20 6.15
N GLN A 11 -5.08 -15.04 6.84
CA GLN A 11 -6.06 -14.60 7.85
C GLN A 11 -5.39 -13.90 9.04
N ALA A 12 -4.24 -14.41 9.51
CA ALA A 12 -3.48 -13.77 10.57
C ALA A 12 -2.95 -12.38 10.14
N ALA A 13 -2.44 -12.27 8.92
CA ALA A 13 -1.96 -11.01 8.36
C ALA A 13 -3.09 -9.99 8.17
N LEU A 14 -4.25 -10.41 7.63
CA LEU A 14 -5.43 -9.55 7.49
C LEU A 14 -5.93 -9.05 8.85
N SER A 15 -6.00 -9.93 9.85
CA SER A 15 -6.39 -9.55 11.22
C SER A 15 -5.41 -8.56 11.85
N TRP A 16 -4.11 -8.65 11.53
CA TRP A 16 -3.11 -7.69 12.01
C TRP A 16 -3.20 -6.34 11.29
N LEU A 17 -3.53 -6.36 10.01
CA LEU A 17 -3.64 -5.18 9.15
C LEU A 17 -4.99 -4.45 9.24
N ASP A 18 -5.91 -4.89 10.11
CA ASP A 18 -7.18 -4.21 10.39
C ASP A 18 -6.99 -2.91 11.17
N LEU A 19 -6.30 -1.95 10.54
CA LEU A 19 -6.02 -0.61 11.03
C LEU A 19 -7.10 0.39 10.59
N GLY A 20 -8.33 -0.08 10.35
CA GLY A 20 -9.39 0.71 9.72
C GLY A 20 -9.25 0.85 8.19
N SER A 21 -8.49 -0.05 7.56
CA SER A 21 -8.33 -0.12 6.10
C SER A 21 -9.45 -0.96 5.48
N ILE A 22 -9.98 -0.52 4.35
CA ILE A 22 -11.00 -1.29 3.62
C ILE A 22 -10.33 -2.48 2.94
N VAL A 23 -10.71 -3.70 3.33
CA VAL A 23 -10.35 -4.93 2.62
C VAL A 23 -11.16 -4.99 1.32
N ALA A 24 -10.46 -5.05 0.19
CA ALA A 24 -11.07 -5.13 -1.14
C ALA A 24 -10.60 -6.39 -1.86
N HIS A 25 -11.50 -7.01 -2.62
CA HIS A 25 -11.22 -8.19 -3.42
C HIS A 25 -11.69 -7.94 -4.86
N GLY A 26 -11.00 -8.55 -5.84
CA GLY A 26 -11.49 -8.60 -7.20
C GLY A 26 -10.39 -8.58 -8.26
N PRO A 27 -10.74 -8.99 -9.50
CA PRO A 27 -9.82 -9.03 -10.65
C PRO A 27 -9.23 -7.66 -10.98
N SER A 28 -9.98 -6.57 -10.75
CA SER A 28 -9.49 -5.21 -10.92
C SER A 28 -8.31 -4.85 -10.03
N LEU A 29 -8.03 -5.62 -8.96
CA LEU A 29 -6.87 -5.39 -8.11
C LEU A 29 -5.62 -6.10 -8.63
N ALA A 30 -5.74 -7.11 -9.49
CA ALA A 30 -4.61 -7.83 -10.06
C ALA A 30 -4.25 -7.24 -11.44
N PRO A 31 -2.98 -7.34 -11.88
CA PRO A 31 -2.61 -7.02 -13.24
C PRO A 31 -3.19 -8.04 -14.23
N GLY A 32 -3.44 -7.60 -15.46
CA GLY A 32 -3.86 -8.46 -16.58
C GLY A 32 -5.27 -8.21 -17.11
N ASP A 33 -6.09 -7.43 -16.40
CA ASP A 33 -7.44 -7.09 -16.83
C ASP A 33 -7.58 -5.66 -17.36
N LEU A 34 -8.60 -5.44 -18.20
CA LEU A 34 -8.92 -4.14 -18.82
C LEU A 34 -9.16 -3.03 -17.80
N PHE A 35 -9.63 -3.40 -16.60
CA PHE A 35 -9.92 -2.51 -15.49
C PHE A 35 -8.94 -2.68 -14.32
N ALA A 36 -7.78 -3.31 -14.57
CA ALA A 36 -6.76 -3.48 -13.55
C ALA A 36 -6.29 -2.13 -13.01
N GLU A 37 -6.18 -2.04 -11.68
CA GLU A 37 -5.67 -0.88 -10.98
C GLU A 37 -4.15 -0.77 -11.08
N ARG A 38 -3.48 -1.90 -11.34
CA ARG A 38 -2.03 -2.03 -11.42
C ARG A 38 -1.62 -2.80 -12.69
N GLU A 39 -0.45 -2.48 -13.21
CA GLU A 39 0.13 -3.11 -14.41
C GLU A 39 1.03 -4.29 -14.06
N SER A 40 1.59 -4.31 -12.84
CA SER A 40 2.41 -5.41 -12.34
C SER A 40 2.23 -5.61 -10.83
N PHE A 41 2.62 -6.77 -10.32
CA PHE A 41 2.62 -7.05 -8.87
C PHE A 41 3.72 -6.30 -8.11
N GLU A 42 4.70 -5.70 -8.81
CA GLU A 42 5.75 -4.86 -8.21
C GLU A 42 5.21 -3.50 -7.75
N GLN A 43 4.03 -3.10 -8.24
CA GLN A 43 3.34 -1.89 -7.80
C GLN A 43 2.68 -2.13 -6.43
N VAL A 44 3.48 -1.90 -5.38
CA VAL A 44 3.04 -2.05 -3.98
C VAL A 44 2.02 -0.98 -3.57
N ILE A 45 2.14 0.24 -4.12
CA ILE A 45 1.21 1.33 -3.86
C ILE A 45 0.14 1.39 -4.95
N GLN A 46 -1.13 1.24 -4.55
CA GLN A 46 -2.28 1.49 -5.43
C GLN A 46 -2.59 2.99 -5.47
N ALA A 47 -1.92 3.71 -6.38
CA ALA A 47 -1.93 5.18 -6.42
C ALA A 47 -3.34 5.81 -6.50
N ARG A 48 -4.27 5.20 -7.24
CA ARG A 48 -5.67 5.68 -7.31
C ARG A 48 -6.33 5.63 -5.93
N ARG A 49 -6.37 4.46 -5.29
CA ARG A 49 -6.95 4.28 -3.96
C ARG A 49 -6.26 5.13 -2.90
N PHE A 50 -4.94 5.22 -2.95
CA PHE A 50 -4.18 6.07 -2.05
C PHE A 50 -4.62 7.54 -2.19
N ARG A 51 -4.68 8.05 -3.42
CA ARG A 51 -5.16 9.40 -3.69
C ARG A 51 -6.60 9.59 -3.20
N ASP A 52 -7.49 8.66 -3.50
CA ASP A 52 -8.91 8.79 -3.14
C ASP A 52 -9.14 8.74 -1.62
N ALA A 53 -8.28 8.03 -0.88
CA ALA A 53 -8.31 7.99 0.58
C ALA A 53 -7.64 9.19 1.25
N VAL A 54 -6.56 9.73 0.66
CA VAL A 54 -5.74 10.78 1.27
C VAL A 54 -6.17 12.18 0.85
N LEU A 55 -6.61 12.37 -0.41
CA LEU A 55 -6.99 13.67 -0.93
C LEU A 55 -8.10 14.35 -0.10
N PRO A 56 -9.19 13.67 0.32
CA PRO A 56 -10.19 14.28 1.18
C PRO A 56 -9.60 14.78 2.51
N LYS A 57 -8.68 14.01 3.12
CA LYS A 57 -8.02 14.34 4.38
C LYS A 57 -7.02 15.50 4.24
N LEU A 58 -6.42 15.65 3.06
CA LEU A 58 -5.57 16.79 2.74
C LEU A 58 -6.42 18.05 2.57
N MET A 59 -7.55 17.96 1.86
CA MET A 59 -8.46 19.09 1.62
C MET A 59 -9.17 19.56 2.90
N SER A 60 -9.50 18.64 3.82
CA SER A 60 -10.10 18.98 5.13
C SER A 60 -9.08 19.50 6.15
N GLY A 61 -7.78 19.39 5.87
CA GLY A 61 -6.71 19.80 6.79
C GLY A 61 -6.43 18.81 7.92
N GLU A 62 -7.02 17.61 7.89
CA GLU A 62 -6.81 16.55 8.89
C GLU A 62 -5.39 15.94 8.85
N THR A 63 -4.69 16.08 7.73
CA THR A 63 -3.35 15.50 7.54
C THR A 63 -2.28 16.60 7.51
N ARG A 64 -1.41 16.68 8.53
CA ARG A 64 -0.15 17.42 8.48
C ARG A 64 0.97 16.47 8.05
N LEU A 65 1.54 16.68 6.84
CA LEU A 65 2.74 15.98 6.40
C LEU A 65 3.94 16.46 7.22
N LYS A 66 4.22 15.81 8.35
CA LYS A 66 5.44 16.02 9.15
C LYS A 66 6.50 14.97 8.84
N GLN A 67 6.83 14.72 7.57
CA GLN A 67 8.00 13.91 7.20
C GLN A 67 8.21 13.95 5.67
N ALA A 68 8.74 15.06 5.15
CA ALA A 68 9.32 15.10 3.80
C ALA A 68 10.83 15.39 3.84
N GLU A 69 11.39 15.78 4.99
CA GLU A 69 12.81 16.17 5.10
C GLU A 69 13.78 14.98 5.26
N GLN A 70 13.30 13.77 5.54
CA GLN A 70 14.16 12.62 5.85
C GLN A 70 14.59 11.78 4.63
N ILE A 71 14.09 12.08 3.43
CA ILE A 71 14.52 11.41 2.20
C ILE A 71 15.45 12.32 1.41
N SER A 72 16.56 12.72 2.02
CA SER A 72 17.72 13.22 1.28
C SER A 72 18.64 12.03 1.00
N PRO A 73 19.07 11.78 -0.25
CA PRO A 73 20.09 10.78 -0.52
C PRO A 73 21.41 11.32 0.03
N THR A 74 21.78 10.93 1.26
CA THR A 74 23.15 11.03 1.74
C THR A 74 23.98 10.01 0.95
N ASN A 75 24.38 10.36 -0.27
CA ASN A 75 25.49 9.69 -0.93
C ASN A 75 26.78 10.31 -0.37
N ALA A 76 27.20 9.79 0.77
CA ALA A 76 28.53 9.97 1.30
C ALA A 76 29.50 9.05 0.55
N GLY A 77 30.39 9.67 -0.24
CA GLY A 77 31.78 9.24 -0.40
C GLY A 77 32.10 8.06 -1.32
N ALA A 78 32.72 8.37 -2.46
CA ALA A 78 33.91 7.66 -2.92
C ALA A 78 34.68 8.57 -3.89
N THR A 79 35.55 9.41 -3.32
CA THR A 79 36.72 9.95 -4.01
C THR A 79 37.66 8.78 -4.34
N SER A 80 38.12 8.70 -5.58
CA SER A 80 39.35 8.02 -5.99
C SER A 80 40.03 8.87 -7.03
#